data_AF-A0A151J2M8-F1
#
_entry.id   AF-A0A151J2M8-F1
#
_cell.length_a   1.000
_cell.length_b   1.000
_cell.length_c   1.000
_cell.angle_alpha   90.00
_cell.angle_beta   90.00
_cell.angle_gamma   90.00
#
_symmetry.space_group_name_H-M   'P 1'
#
loop_
_entity.id
_entity.type
_entity.pdbx_description
1 polymer ?
#
loop_
_entity_poly.entity_id
_entity_poly.type
_entity_poly.pdbx_seq_one_letter_code
_entity_poly.pdbx_strand_id
1 'polypeptide(L)'
;MARCIMLQANLPESLWAEAINTATFLRNRCTTKSLDGITPFEAWTQNKPYVGLFRTIGSKTIALNKSRKEKKFQSKGEEYILVGYSEESKAYRL
;
A
#
# COMPACT_ATOMS: atom_id res chain seq x y z
N MET A 1 -10.40 10.15 3.03
CA MET A 1 -9.15 9.41 3.33
C MET A 1 -7.99 9.85 2.45
N ALA A 2 -8.14 9.92 1.12
CA ALA A 2 -7.05 10.28 0.20
C ALA A 2 -6.30 11.58 0.58
N ARG A 3 -7.02 12.69 0.80
CA ARG A 3 -6.41 13.97 1.22
C ARG A 3 -5.59 13.85 2.51
N CYS A 4 -6.08 13.09 3.50
CA CYS A 4 -5.34 12.86 4.75
C CYS A 4 -4.08 12.04 4.53
N ILE A 5 -4.15 11.01 3.66
CA ILE A 5 -2.99 10.19 3.28
C ILE A 5 -1.93 11.06 2.61
N MET A 6 -2.32 11.92 1.66
CA MET A 6 -1.38 12.82 0.97
C MET A 6 -0.71 13.80 1.94
N LEU A 7 -1.46 14.40 2.86
CA LEU A 7 -0.92 15.31 3.87
C LEU A 7 0.01 14.58 4.86
N GLN A 8 -0.37 13.39 5.32
CA GLN A 8 0.43 12.60 6.26
C GLN A 8 1.74 12.10 5.63
N ALA A 9 1.68 11.62 4.40
CA ALA A 9 2.82 11.06 3.68
C ALA A 9 3.63 12.13 2.92
N ASN A 10 3.22 13.40 2.98
CA ASN A 10 3.79 14.52 2.23
C ASN A 10 3.99 14.19 0.74
N LEU A 11 2.97 13.57 0.12
CA LEU A 11 3.04 13.13 -1.27
C LEU A 11 2.86 14.33 -2.21
N PRO A 12 3.60 14.37 -3.34
CA PRO A 12 3.36 15.34 -4.39
C PRO A 12 1.94 15.18 -4.97
N GLU A 13 1.38 16.29 -5.44
CA GLU A 13 0.03 16.30 -6.00
C GLU A 13 -0.12 15.36 -7.21
N SER A 14 0.96 15.14 -7.97
CA SER A 14 0.99 14.19 -9.09
C SER A 14 0.62 12.75 -8.71
N LEU A 15 0.77 12.36 -7.43
CA LEU A 15 0.45 11.02 -6.93
C LEU A 15 -0.95 10.93 -6.30
N TRP A 16 -1.84 11.90 -6.57
CA TRP A 16 -3.21 11.91 -6.04
C TRP A 16 -3.98 10.60 -6.36
N ALA A 17 -3.75 10.03 -7.55
CA ALA A 17 -4.41 8.79 -7.96
C ALA A 17 -4.00 7.59 -7.08
N GLU A 18 -2.73 7.50 -6.70
CA GLU A 18 -2.21 6.47 -5.79
C GLU A 18 -2.83 6.62 -4.39
N ALA A 19 -2.98 7.85 -3.92
CA ALA A 19 -3.62 8.12 -2.63
C ALA A 19 -5.11 7.76 -2.62
N ILE A 20 -5.83 7.97 -3.73
CA ILE A 20 -7.23 7.54 -3.88
C ILE A 20 -7.33 6.01 -3.91
N ASN A 21 -6.51 5.35 -4.73
CA ASN A 21 -6.50 3.88 -4.81
C ASN A 21 -6.23 3.26 -3.43
N THR A 22 -5.26 3.80 -2.71
CA THR A 22 -4.93 3.36 -1.35
C THR A 22 -6.07 3.59 -0.36
N ALA A 23 -6.72 4.75 -0.43
CA ALA A 23 -7.88 5.04 0.40
C ALA A 23 -9.04 4.05 0.14
N THR A 24 -9.31 3.74 -1.12
CA THR A 24 -10.35 2.75 -1.52
C THR A 24 -9.96 1.35 -1.06
N PHE A 25 -8.70 0.96 -1.27
CA PHE A 25 -8.16 -0.34 -0.86
C PHE A 25 -8.32 -0.57 0.65
N LEU A 26 -8.01 0.44 1.46
CA LEU A 26 -8.18 0.43 2.91
C LEU A 26 -9.66 0.39 3.28
N ARG A 27 -10.51 1.23 2.67
CA ARG A 27 -11.95 1.28 2.95
C ARG A 27 -12.63 -0.07 2.73
N ASN A 28 -12.27 -0.77 1.65
CA ASN A 28 -12.83 -2.08 1.33
C ASN A 28 -12.40 -3.18 2.31
N ARG A 29 -11.36 -2.94 3.12
CA ARG A 29 -10.84 -3.89 4.11
C ARG A 29 -11.05 -3.41 5.55
N CYS A 30 -11.76 -2.30 5.73
CA CYS A 30 -12.29 -1.89 7.02
C CYS A 30 -13.65 -2.54 7.26
N THR A 31 -13.96 -2.81 8.52
CA THR A 31 -15.28 -3.31 8.92
C THR A 31 -16.32 -2.21 8.74
N THR A 32 -17.54 -2.60 8.42
CA THR A 32 -18.66 -1.66 8.24
C THR A 32 -19.87 -2.13 9.02
N LYS A 33 -20.63 -1.17 9.57
CA LYS A 33 -21.89 -1.44 10.26
C LYS A 33 -22.95 -2.06 9.35
N SER A 34 -22.94 -1.73 8.06
CA SER A 34 -23.91 -2.24 7.09
C SER A 34 -23.70 -3.72 6.74
N LEU A 35 -22.58 -4.31 7.15
CA LEU A 35 -22.25 -5.72 6.95
C LEU A 35 -22.02 -6.43 8.28
N ASP A 36 -22.66 -5.96 9.36
CA ASP A 36 -22.55 -6.56 10.70
C ASP A 36 -21.11 -6.75 11.20
N GLY A 37 -20.23 -5.80 10.88
CA GLY A 37 -18.82 -5.86 11.28
C GLY A 37 -17.92 -6.66 10.34
N ILE A 38 -18.45 -7.20 9.23
CA ILE A 38 -17.68 -7.83 8.16
C ILE A 38 -17.08 -6.74 7.25
N THR A 39 -15.92 -7.04 6.65
CA THR A 39 -15.30 -6.14 5.66
C THR A 39 -15.93 -6.33 4.27
N PRO A 40 -16.09 -5.28 3.44
CA PRO A 40 -16.59 -5.44 2.07
C PRO A 40 -15.79 -6.44 1.25
N PHE A 41 -14.47 -6.49 1.45
CA PHE A 41 -13.58 -7.46 0.84
C PHE A 41 -13.91 -8.90 1.23
N GLU A 42 -14.16 -9.16 2.51
CA GLU A 42 -14.54 -10.48 3.01
C GLU A 42 -15.93 -10.89 2.51
N ALA A 43 -16.89 -9.96 2.48
CA ALA A 43 -18.21 -10.24 1.91
C ALA A 43 -18.15 -10.59 0.42
N TRP A 44 -17.29 -9.91 -0.35
CA TRP A 44 -17.13 -10.15 -1.79
C TRP A 44 -16.33 -11.41 -2.12
N THR A 45 -15.20 -11.62 -1.44
CA THR A 45 -14.24 -12.69 -1.79
C THR A 45 -14.37 -13.94 -0.93
N GLN A 46 -15.22 -13.91 0.11
CA GLN A 46 -15.33 -14.93 1.15
C GLN A 46 -14.00 -15.21 1.87
N ASN A 47 -13.03 -14.30 1.76
CA ASN A 47 -11.70 -14.43 2.35
C ASN A 47 -11.41 -13.25 3.29
N LYS A 48 -10.89 -13.56 4.48
CA LYS A 48 -10.50 -12.52 5.44
C LYS A 48 -9.31 -11.73 4.92
N PRO A 49 -9.33 -10.38 5.04
CA PRO A 49 -8.19 -9.57 4.64
C PRO A 49 -6.97 -9.87 5.53
N TYR A 50 -5.82 -10.09 4.92
CA TYR A 50 -4.56 -10.31 5.64
C TYR A 50 -4.02 -8.99 6.21
N VAL A 51 -4.19 -8.79 7.52
CA VAL A 51 -3.81 -7.55 8.20
C VAL A 51 -2.30 -7.28 8.16
N GLY A 52 -1.48 -8.34 8.08
CA GLY A 52 -0.02 -8.21 7.99
C GLY A 52 0.49 -7.52 6.72
N LEU A 53 -0.37 -7.33 5.72
CA LEU A 53 -0.09 -6.56 4.50
C LEU A 53 -0.02 -5.06 4.79
N PHE A 54 -0.77 -4.55 5.78
CA PHE A 54 -0.87 -3.11 5.96
C PHE A 54 0.43 -2.52 6.52
N ARG A 55 0.81 -1.39 5.95
CA ARG A 55 1.98 -0.60 6.31
C ARG A 55 1.60 0.88 6.28
N THR A 56 2.34 1.69 7.03
CA THR A 56 2.09 3.13 7.11
C THR A 56 2.45 3.79 5.79
N ILE A 57 1.47 4.35 5.10
CA ILE A 57 1.69 5.10 3.85
C ILE A 57 2.58 6.31 4.15
N GLY A 58 3.55 6.58 3.27
CA GLY A 58 4.59 7.59 3.48
C GLY A 58 5.84 7.07 4.20
N SER A 59 5.87 5.81 4.62
CA SER A 59 7.08 5.22 5.21
C SER A 59 8.20 5.10 4.18
N LYS A 60 9.45 5.36 4.61
CA LYS A 60 10.64 5.04 3.83
C LYS A 60 10.73 3.53 3.62
N THR A 61 11.02 3.13 2.39
CA THR A 61 11.12 1.75 1.95
C THR A 61 12.37 1.58 1.10
N ILE A 62 12.96 0.38 1.12
CA ILE A 62 14.13 0.07 0.30
C ILE A 62 13.72 -1.04 -0.66
N ALA A 63 13.74 -0.74 -1.96
CA ALA A 63 13.46 -1.72 -3.00
C ALA A 63 14.78 -2.35 -3.47
N LEU A 64 14.85 -3.67 -3.45
CA LEU A 64 16.01 -4.40 -3.96
C LEU A 64 15.99 -4.43 -5.50
N ASN A 65 16.97 -3.81 -6.13
CA ASN A 65 17.15 -3.88 -7.57
C ASN A 65 17.83 -5.20 -7.96
N LYS A 66 17.02 -6.20 -8.36
CA LYS A 66 17.49 -7.55 -8.74
C LYS A 66 18.28 -7.58 -10.06
N SER A 67 18.13 -6.56 -10.91
CA SER A 67 18.82 -6.47 -12.20
C SER A 67 20.29 -6.04 -12.06
N ARG A 68 20.65 -5.44 -10.92
CA ARG A 68 22.02 -4.99 -10.64
C ARG A 68 22.95 -6.18 -10.36
N LYS A 69 23.91 -6.41 -11.24
CA LYS A 69 25.02 -7.38 -11.05
C LYS A 69 26.15 -6.81 -10.19
N GLU A 70 25.81 -6.07 -9.14
CA GLU A 70 26.79 -5.49 -8.23
C GLU A 70 27.36 -6.55 -7.27
N LYS A 71 28.62 -6.34 -6.86
CA LYS A 71 29.39 -7.28 -6.04
C LYS A 71 28.69 -7.50 -4.68
N LYS A 72 29.01 -8.60 -3.99
CA LYS A 72 28.29 -9.11 -2.79
C LYS A 72 28.10 -8.08 -1.66
N PHE A 73 28.97 -7.06 -1.57
CA PHE A 73 28.99 -6.06 -0.50
C PHE A 73 28.53 -4.66 -0.92
N GLN A 74 28.11 -4.45 -2.17
CA GLN A 74 27.62 -3.13 -2.61
C GLN A 74 26.15 -2.94 -2.27
N SER A 75 25.72 -1.68 -2.09
CA SER A 75 24.31 -1.37 -1.86
C SER A 75 23.48 -1.71 -3.11
N LYS A 76 22.54 -2.63 -2.94
CA LYS A 76 21.60 -3.05 -4.00
C LYS A 76 20.19 -2.48 -3.83
N GLY A 77 19.99 -1.75 -2.73
CA GLY A 77 18.71 -1.16 -2.36
C GLY A 77 18.64 0.29 -2.80
N GLU A 78 17.51 0.66 -3.40
CA GLU A 78 17.16 2.05 -3.70
C GLU A 78 16.06 2.49 -2.73
N GLU A 79 16.14 3.72 -2.24
CA GLU A 79 15.15 4.28 -1.33
C GLU A 79 13.92 4.79 -2.08
N TYR A 80 12.75 4.43 -1.58
CA TYR A 80 11.44 4.82 -2.09
C TYR A 80 10.49 5.16 -0.94
N ILE A 81 9.31 5.70 -1.27
CA ILE A 81 8.26 5.99 -0.30
C ILE A 81 7.10 5.04 -0.57
N LEU A 82 6.56 4.39 0.45
CA LEU A 82 5.37 3.59 0.26
C LEU A 82 4.17 4.48 -0.11
N VAL A 83 3.66 4.34 -1.34
CA VAL A 83 2.50 5.13 -1.82
C VAL A 83 1.20 4.34 -1.79
N GLY A 84 1.25 3.00 -1.88
CA GLY A 84 0.04 2.19 -1.91
C GLY A 84 0.24 0.67 -1.99
N TYR A 85 -0.83 -0.02 -2.37
CA TYR A 85 -0.90 -1.48 -2.45
C TYR A 85 -1.17 -1.91 -3.91
N SER A 86 -0.58 -3.02 -4.32
CA SER A 86 -0.90 -3.66 -5.60
C SER A 86 -2.17 -4.50 -5.48
N GLU A 87 -3.04 -4.42 -6.49
CA GLU A 87 -4.25 -5.28 -6.58
C GLU A 87 -3.96 -6.61 -7.29
N GLU A 88 -2.97 -6.64 -8.17
CA GLU A 88 -2.65 -7.79 -9.02
C GLU A 88 -1.70 -8.79 -8.35
N SER A 89 -0.89 -8.32 -7.40
CA SER A 89 0.18 -9.10 -6.79
C SER A 89 0.35 -8.76 -5.32
N LYS A 90 0.99 -9.66 -4.57
CA LYS A 90 1.38 -9.43 -3.17
C LYS A 90 2.58 -8.47 -3.11
N ALA A 91 2.37 -7.24 -3.55
CA ALA A 91 3.37 -6.20 -3.70
C ALA A 91 2.85 -4.84 -3.23
N TYR A 92 3.79 -3.92 -3.03
CA TYR A 92 3.52 -2.54 -2.67
C TYR A 92 3.78 -1.64 -3.88
N ARG A 93 3.07 -0.50 -3.92
CA ARG A 93 3.38 0.60 -4.84
C ARG A 93 4.30 1.56 -4.10
N LEU A 94 5.43 1.87 -4.72
CA LEU A 94 6.55 2.65 -4.18
C LEU A 94 6.73 3.96 -4.95
#